data_AF-A0A2E2VI59-F1
#
_entry.id   AF-A0A2E2VI59-F1
#
_cell.length_a   1.000
_cell.length_b   1.000
_cell.length_c   1.000
_cell.angle_alpha   90.00
_cell.angle_beta   90.00
_cell.angle_gamma   90.00
#
_symmetry.space_group_name_H-M   'P 1'
#
loop_
_entity.id
_entity.type
_entity.pdbx_description
1 polymer ?
#
loop_
_entity_poly.entity_id
_entity_poly.type
_entity_poly.pdbx_seq_one_letter_code
_entity_poly.pdbx_strand_id
1 'polypeptide(L)'
;MNRIATVEKVVVNSVMAGCLPEYIPVVIASIEAMLHNEFNLNGIQATTNCISPLAIVSGPVVEQLGFNAGDNVFGGGSRANAAVGRAIRLVLWNIGGGYAGEIDRATLGHPGKYTFFIAENSQDSPWGPCTKTWACLPIHPE
;
A
#
# COMPACT_ATOMS: atom_id res chain seq x y z
N MET A 1 -24.40 0.27 -3.07
CA MET A 1 -23.56 -0.77 -3.70
C MET A 1 -22.66 -1.35 -2.62
N ASN A 2 -22.67 -2.66 -2.38
CA ASN A 2 -21.94 -3.27 -1.27
C ASN A 2 -20.44 -3.43 -1.62
N ARG A 3 -19.59 -2.51 -1.15
CA ARG A 3 -18.14 -2.42 -1.50
C ARG A 3 -17.27 -3.18 -0.49
N ILE A 4 -17.53 -4.48 -0.31
CA ILE A 4 -16.73 -5.34 0.58
C ILE A 4 -15.47 -5.81 -0.15
N ALA A 5 -14.32 -5.55 0.47
CA ALA A 5 -13.01 -6.09 0.08
C ALA A 5 -12.86 -7.51 0.61
N THR A 6 -13.26 -8.50 -0.19
CA THR A 6 -12.99 -9.91 0.11
C THR A 6 -11.56 -10.27 -0.30
N VAL A 7 -10.96 -11.27 0.34
CA VAL A 7 -9.61 -11.77 0.00
C VAL A 7 -9.50 -12.10 -1.49
N GLU A 8 -10.50 -12.79 -2.06
CA GLU A 8 -10.56 -13.11 -3.49
C GLU A 8 -10.42 -11.86 -4.38
N LYS A 9 -11.19 -10.80 -4.09
CA LYS A 9 -11.12 -9.55 -4.86
C LYS A 9 -9.76 -8.87 -4.71
N VAL A 10 -9.17 -8.90 -3.52
CA VAL A 10 -7.82 -8.36 -3.29
C VAL A 10 -6.80 -9.13 -4.12
N VAL A 11 -6.86 -10.47 -4.12
CA VAL A 11 -5.98 -11.34 -4.91
C VAL A 11 -6.09 -11.06 -6.42
N VAL A 12 -7.30 -10.92 -6.95
CA VAL A 12 -7.52 -10.58 -8.37
C VAL A 12 -6.83 -9.26 -8.73
N ASN A 13 -6.95 -8.24 -7.88
CA ASN A 13 -6.28 -6.94 -8.07
C ASN A 13 -4.75 -7.06 -7.99
N SER A 14 -4.24 -7.89 -7.07
CA SER A 14 -2.80 -8.18 -6.97
C SER A 14 -2.26 -8.83 -8.24
N VAL A 15 -2.96 -9.80 -8.81
CA VAL A 15 -2.56 -10.47 -10.06
C VAL A 15 -2.55 -9.47 -11.22
N MET A 16 -3.58 -8.63 -11.35
CA MET A 16 -3.62 -7.57 -12.37
C MET A 16 -2.47 -6.55 -12.23
N ALA A 17 -1.99 -6.32 -11.01
CA ALA A 17 -0.85 -5.46 -10.73
C ALA A 17 0.51 -6.10 -11.03
N GLY A 18 0.56 -7.39 -11.38
CA GLY A 18 1.79 -8.13 -11.64
C GLY A 18 2.46 -8.67 -10.38
N CYS A 19 1.73 -8.77 -9.26
CA CYS A 19 2.24 -9.37 -8.03
C CYS A 19 2.59 -10.85 -8.25
N LEU A 20 3.67 -11.27 -7.60
CA LEU A 20 3.91 -12.69 -7.35
C LEU A 20 3.03 -13.16 -6.17
N PRO A 21 2.72 -14.46 -6.08
CA PRO A 21 1.94 -15.01 -4.95
C PRO A 21 2.48 -14.61 -3.57
N GLU A 22 3.80 -14.56 -3.43
CA GLU A 22 4.52 -14.23 -2.20
C GLU A 22 4.28 -12.78 -1.75
N TYR A 23 3.85 -11.89 -2.66
CA TYR A 23 3.55 -10.49 -2.32
C TYR A 23 2.12 -10.30 -1.77
N ILE A 24 1.23 -11.27 -2.00
CA ILE A 24 -0.19 -11.17 -1.64
C ILE A 24 -0.40 -10.91 -0.15
N PRO A 25 0.29 -11.59 0.79
CA PRO A 25 0.14 -11.32 2.22
C PRO A 25 0.44 -9.86 2.58
N VAL A 26 1.44 -9.25 1.94
CA VAL A 26 1.80 -7.83 2.15
C VAL A 26 0.70 -6.91 1.63
N VAL A 27 0.09 -7.23 0.50
CA VAL A 27 -1.07 -6.47 -0.03
C VAL A 27 -2.24 -6.57 0.94
N ILE A 28 -2.59 -7.76 1.41
CA ILE A 28 -3.71 -7.97 2.35
C ILE A 28 -3.48 -7.14 3.62
N ALA A 29 -2.32 -7.27 4.25
CA ALA A 29 -2.00 -6.52 5.46
C ALA A 29 -2.01 -5.00 5.23
N SER A 30 -1.56 -4.54 4.05
CA SER A 30 -1.63 -3.11 3.70
C SER A 30 -3.08 -2.62 3.59
N ILE A 31 -3.97 -3.41 3.00
CA ILE A 31 -5.40 -3.07 2.89
C ILE A 31 -6.06 -3.13 4.27
N GLU A 32 -5.79 -4.15 5.08
CA GLU A 32 -6.28 -4.24 6.45
C GLU A 32 -5.87 -3.01 7.27
N ALA A 33 -4.59 -2.61 7.20
CA ALA A 33 -4.09 -1.40 7.86
C ALA A 33 -4.84 -0.12 7.41
N MET A 34 -5.14 0.01 6.12
CA MET A 34 -5.89 1.16 5.60
C MET A 34 -7.38 1.14 6.00
N LEU A 35 -7.92 -0.01 6.40
CA LEU A 35 -9.32 -0.14 6.83
C LEU A 35 -9.52 0.22 8.31
N HIS A 36 -8.46 0.48 9.07
CA HIS A 36 -8.58 1.05 10.41
C HIS A 36 -9.25 2.42 10.36
N ASN A 37 -10.17 2.67 11.31
CA ASN A 37 -10.97 3.89 11.33
C ASN A 37 -10.10 5.14 11.49
N GLU A 38 -9.01 5.03 12.25
CA GLU A 38 -8.03 6.09 12.53
C GLU A 38 -7.32 6.57 11.25
N PHE A 39 -7.16 5.68 10.26
CA PHE A 39 -6.57 6.05 8.97
C PHE A 39 -7.54 6.89 8.11
N ASN A 40 -8.85 6.81 8.36
CA ASN A 40 -9.88 7.56 7.64
C ASN A 40 -9.76 7.46 6.11
N LEU A 41 -9.69 6.23 5.58
CA LEU A 41 -9.53 5.98 4.15
C LEU A 41 -10.58 6.68 3.29
N ASN A 42 -11.83 6.75 3.74
CA ASN A 42 -12.91 7.43 3.03
C ASN A 42 -12.63 8.92 2.86
N GLY A 43 -12.16 9.59 3.92
CA GLY A 43 -11.77 11.00 3.85
C GLY A 43 -10.59 11.23 2.92
N ILE A 44 -9.59 10.34 2.94
CA ILE A 44 -8.43 10.39 2.06
C ILE A 44 -8.82 10.23 0.59
N GLN A 45 -9.76 9.34 0.28
CA GLN A 45 -10.26 9.10 -1.07
C GLN A 45 -11.07 10.28 -1.60
N ALA A 46 -11.91 10.89 -0.76
CA ALA A 46 -12.90 11.89 -1.18
C ALA A 46 -12.40 13.34 -1.14
N THR A 47 -11.17 13.57 -0.70
CA THR A 47 -10.60 14.92 -0.55
C THR A 47 -10.31 15.60 -1.89
N THR A 48 -10.35 16.93 -1.89
CA THR A 48 -9.95 17.75 -3.04
C THR A 48 -8.43 17.92 -3.15
N ASN A 49 -7.67 17.51 -2.13
CA ASN A 49 -6.21 17.54 -2.14
C ASN A 49 -5.64 16.36 -2.94
N CYS A 50 -4.50 16.55 -3.60
CA CYS A 50 -3.82 15.54 -4.40
C CYS A 50 -2.96 14.60 -3.55
N ILE A 51 -3.58 13.88 -2.61
CA ILE A 51 -2.89 12.94 -1.72
C ILE A 51 -3.06 11.48 -2.17
N SER A 52 -2.13 10.62 -1.77
CA SER A 52 -2.22 9.16 -1.95
C SER A 52 -1.83 8.46 -0.66
N PRO A 53 -2.53 7.39 -0.24
CA PRO A 53 -2.05 6.51 0.82
C PRO A 53 -0.64 6.01 0.51
N LEU A 54 0.30 6.23 1.45
CA LEU A 54 1.61 5.60 1.44
C LEU A 54 1.54 4.36 2.34
N ALA A 55 1.91 3.21 1.80
CA ALA A 55 2.14 2.02 2.61
C ALA A 55 3.66 1.78 2.76
N ILE A 56 4.06 1.43 3.98
CA ILE A 56 5.45 1.16 4.34
C ILE A 56 5.51 -0.24 4.92
N VAL A 57 6.35 -1.09 4.35
CA VAL A 57 6.63 -2.43 4.91
C VAL A 57 7.92 -2.44 5.70
N SER A 58 7.91 -3.16 6.80
CA SER A 58 9.05 -3.29 7.70
C SER A 58 9.22 -4.75 8.12
N GLY A 59 10.43 -5.11 8.54
CA GLY A 59 10.78 -6.42 9.05
C GLY A 59 11.45 -7.35 8.02
N PRO A 60 11.66 -8.64 8.39
CA PRO A 60 12.42 -9.60 7.58
C PRO A 60 11.89 -9.78 6.15
N VAL A 61 10.59 -9.54 5.96
CA VAL A 61 9.91 -9.63 4.66
C VAL A 61 10.52 -8.68 3.61
N VAL A 62 11.15 -7.58 4.03
CA VAL A 62 11.84 -6.63 3.14
C VAL A 62 12.92 -7.34 2.34
N GLU A 63 13.82 -8.04 3.02
CA GLU A 63 14.92 -8.78 2.38
C GLU A 63 14.42 -10.05 1.70
N GLN A 64 13.50 -10.79 2.35
CA GLN A 64 12.97 -12.06 1.84
C GLN A 64 12.25 -11.92 0.50
N LEU A 65 11.52 -10.82 0.29
CA LEU A 65 10.75 -10.58 -0.93
C LEU A 65 11.41 -9.59 -1.89
N GLY A 66 12.61 -9.11 -1.56
CA GLY A 66 13.40 -8.21 -2.41
C GLY A 66 12.80 -6.82 -2.58
N PHE A 67 12.24 -6.25 -1.52
CA PHE A 67 11.78 -4.86 -1.54
C PHE A 67 12.97 -3.89 -1.52
N ASN A 68 12.87 -2.81 -2.29
CA ASN A 68 13.83 -1.72 -2.22
C ASN A 68 13.49 -0.81 -1.03
N ALA A 69 14.47 -0.65 -0.14
CA ALA A 69 14.43 0.26 0.99
C ALA A 69 15.49 1.39 0.90
N GLY A 70 16.38 1.33 -0.09
CA GLY A 70 17.53 2.23 -0.20
C GLY A 70 17.31 3.37 -1.18
N ASP A 71 18.35 3.71 -1.92
CA ASP A 71 18.34 4.83 -2.85
C ASP A 71 17.21 4.76 -3.87
N ASN A 72 16.72 5.95 -4.24
CA ASN A 72 15.64 6.11 -5.21
C ASN A 72 14.38 5.29 -4.85
N VAL A 73 14.02 5.21 -3.57
CA VAL A 73 12.97 4.30 -3.05
C VAL A 73 11.61 4.46 -3.76
N PHE A 74 11.27 5.66 -4.24
CA PHE A 74 10.02 5.95 -4.94
C PHE A 74 10.08 5.74 -6.47
N GLY A 75 11.25 5.42 -7.05
CA GLY A 75 11.45 5.40 -8.50
C GLY A 75 12.47 4.38 -9.02
N GLY A 76 13.13 3.62 -8.14
CA GLY A 76 14.27 2.75 -8.45
C GLY A 76 13.95 1.46 -9.22
N GLY A 77 12.73 1.28 -9.71
CA GLY A 77 12.37 0.13 -10.56
C GLY A 77 12.22 -1.21 -9.83
N SER A 78 12.09 -1.23 -8.50
CA SER A 78 11.79 -2.46 -7.76
C SER A 78 10.43 -3.02 -8.16
N ARG A 79 10.42 -4.24 -8.72
CA ARG A 79 9.20 -4.97 -9.06
C ARG A 79 8.33 -5.16 -7.82
N ALA A 80 8.92 -5.55 -6.68
CA ALA A 80 8.18 -5.84 -5.46
C ALA A 80 7.41 -4.59 -4.98
N ASN A 81 8.10 -3.45 -4.85
CA ASN A 81 7.48 -2.18 -4.45
C ASN A 81 6.41 -1.74 -5.47
N ALA A 82 6.75 -1.78 -6.77
CA ALA A 82 5.85 -1.32 -7.82
C ALA A 82 4.57 -2.15 -7.89
N ALA A 83 4.69 -3.49 -7.83
CA ALA A 83 3.56 -4.40 -7.92
C ALA A 83 2.64 -4.27 -6.69
N VAL A 84 3.20 -4.24 -5.47
CA VAL A 84 2.39 -4.08 -4.25
C VAL A 84 1.71 -2.71 -4.20
N GLY A 85 2.43 -1.63 -4.47
CA GLY A 85 1.83 -0.29 -4.51
C GLY A 85 0.75 -0.16 -5.59
N ARG A 86 0.94 -0.80 -6.75
CA ARG A 86 -0.06 -0.84 -7.82
C ARG A 86 -1.26 -1.69 -7.42
N ALA A 87 -1.07 -2.82 -6.75
CA ALA A 87 -2.15 -3.67 -6.26
C ALA A 87 -3.03 -2.92 -5.27
N ILE A 88 -2.44 -2.20 -4.32
CA ILE A 88 -3.18 -1.34 -3.39
C ILE A 88 -4.00 -0.32 -4.19
N ARG A 89 -3.40 0.38 -5.16
CA ARG A 89 -4.15 1.35 -5.97
C ARG A 89 -5.32 0.71 -6.73
N LEU A 90 -5.13 -0.47 -7.31
CA LEU A 90 -6.19 -1.20 -8.02
C LEU A 90 -7.32 -1.62 -7.07
N VAL A 91 -7.02 -2.06 -5.85
CA VAL A 91 -8.04 -2.35 -4.83
C VAL A 91 -8.85 -1.10 -4.50
N LEU A 92 -8.16 0.03 -4.28
CA LEU A 92 -8.78 1.32 -4.00
C LEU A 92 -9.70 1.81 -5.14
N TRP A 93 -9.36 1.50 -6.40
CA TRP A 93 -10.22 1.75 -7.56
C TRP A 93 -11.37 0.75 -7.70
N ASN A 94 -11.04 -0.51 -7.91
CA ASN A 94 -11.99 -1.53 -8.34
C ASN A 94 -12.96 -1.95 -7.24
N ILE A 95 -12.55 -1.81 -5.96
CA ILE A 95 -13.40 -2.12 -4.81
C ILE A 95 -13.86 -0.84 -4.12
N GLY A 96 -12.91 0.06 -3.82
CA GLY A 96 -13.19 1.32 -3.11
C GLY A 96 -13.99 2.33 -3.93
N GLY A 97 -13.92 2.26 -5.27
CA GLY A 97 -14.54 3.22 -6.18
C GLY A 97 -13.78 4.54 -6.33
N GLY A 98 -12.49 4.57 -5.97
CA GLY A 98 -11.62 5.75 -5.95
C GLY A 98 -11.29 6.37 -7.31
N TYR A 99 -12.19 6.30 -8.28
CA TYR A 99 -12.02 6.82 -9.62
C TYR A 99 -12.10 8.35 -9.63
N ALA A 100 -11.25 8.97 -10.44
CA ALA A 100 -11.20 10.43 -10.61
C ALA A 100 -12.53 10.97 -11.13
N GLY A 101 -13.03 12.04 -10.51
CA GLY A 101 -14.31 12.65 -10.84
C GLY A 101 -15.52 11.99 -10.18
N GLU A 102 -15.36 10.78 -9.63
CA GLU A 102 -16.39 10.07 -8.86
C GLU A 102 -16.19 10.27 -7.35
N ILE A 103 -15.48 9.35 -6.70
CA ILE A 103 -15.11 9.48 -5.29
C ILE A 103 -13.86 10.34 -5.17
N ASP A 104 -12.87 10.13 -6.04
CA ASP A 104 -11.65 10.93 -6.01
C ASP A 104 -11.90 12.33 -6.57
N ARG A 105 -11.89 13.32 -5.68
CA ARG A 105 -12.18 14.74 -5.96
C ARG A 105 -10.93 15.60 -6.06
N ALA A 106 -9.74 14.99 -6.13
CA ALA A 106 -8.50 15.76 -6.22
C ALA A 106 -8.51 16.69 -7.45
N THR A 107 -8.15 17.95 -7.24
CA THR A 107 -8.07 18.96 -8.32
C THR A 107 -6.79 18.83 -9.16
N LEU A 108 -5.75 18.20 -8.59
CA LEU A 108 -4.48 17.90 -9.25
C LEU A 108 -4.18 16.40 -9.17
N GLY A 109 -3.44 15.90 -10.16
CA GLY A 109 -2.91 14.53 -10.13
C GLY A 109 -1.74 14.39 -9.15
N HIS A 110 -1.52 13.17 -8.64
CA HIS A 110 -0.36 12.83 -7.82
C HIS A 110 0.25 11.51 -8.32
N PRO A 111 1.56 11.43 -8.64
CA PRO A 111 2.18 10.20 -9.15
C PRO A 111 2.01 8.98 -8.24
N GLY A 112 1.96 9.19 -6.92
CA GLY A 112 1.66 8.12 -5.95
C GLY A 112 0.28 7.44 -6.15
N LYS A 113 -0.66 8.09 -6.84
CA LYS A 113 -1.93 7.46 -7.24
C LYS A 113 -1.77 6.44 -8.38
N TYR A 114 -0.54 6.15 -8.80
CA TYR A 114 -0.19 5.03 -9.66
C TYR A 114 0.43 3.87 -8.86
N THR A 115 1.41 4.18 -8.01
CA THR A 115 2.04 3.25 -7.06
C THR A 115 2.73 4.05 -5.95
N PHE A 116 2.48 3.71 -4.68
CA PHE A 116 3.05 4.43 -3.53
C PHE A 116 3.27 3.49 -2.34
N PHE A 117 4.31 2.68 -2.47
CA PHE A 117 4.69 1.66 -1.49
C PHE A 117 6.21 1.60 -1.37
N ILE A 118 6.72 1.63 -0.14
CA ILE A 118 8.16 1.59 0.15
C ILE A 118 8.48 0.58 1.25
N ALA A 119 9.73 0.17 1.34
CA ALA A 119 10.22 -0.58 2.48
C ALA A 119 11.04 0.31 3.42
N GLU A 120 10.98 -0.02 4.70
CA GLU A 120 11.84 0.58 5.71
C GLU A 120 13.30 0.11 5.54
N ASN A 121 14.24 1.05 5.58
CA ASN A 121 15.67 0.73 5.69
C ASN A 121 16.06 0.56 7.16
N SER A 122 15.72 -0.59 7.75
CA SER A 122 15.97 -0.86 9.17
C SER A 122 17.46 -0.97 9.50
N GLN A 123 18.31 -1.33 8.53
CA GLN A 123 19.75 -1.49 8.71
C GLN A 123 20.47 -0.15 8.92
N ASP A 124 19.96 0.92 8.30
CA ASP A 124 20.55 2.27 8.35
C ASP A 124 19.63 3.28 9.08
N SER A 125 18.60 2.79 9.79
CA SER A 125 17.67 3.64 10.53
C SER A 125 18.28 4.08 11.88
N PRO A 126 18.44 5.39 12.13
CA PRO A 126 18.94 5.87 13.42
C PRO A 126 17.93 5.68 14.57
N TRP A 127 16.68 5.32 14.25
CA TRP A 127 15.57 5.18 15.20
C TRP A 127 15.23 3.72 15.52
N GLY A 128 15.96 2.76 14.94
CA GLY A 128 15.62 1.34 14.98
C GLY A 128 14.39 0.99 14.13
N PRO A 129 13.93 -0.28 14.14
CA PRO A 129 12.82 -0.74 13.29
C PRO A 129 11.48 -0.11 13.66
N CYS A 130 10.69 0.29 12.66
CA CYS A 130 9.36 0.88 12.82
C CYS A 130 8.44 0.01 13.68
N THR A 131 8.51 -1.32 13.55
CA THR A 131 7.72 -2.26 14.38
C THR A 131 7.95 -2.12 15.88
N LYS A 132 9.12 -1.63 16.31
CA LYS A 132 9.46 -1.43 17.73
C LYS A 132 9.15 0.00 18.20
N THR A 133 9.28 0.96 17.31
CA THR A 133 9.21 2.39 17.66
C THR A 133 7.80 2.94 17.48
N TRP A 134 7.07 2.47 16.48
CA TRP A 134 5.73 2.91 16.11
C TRP A 134 4.78 1.71 16.20
N ALA A 135 3.53 1.94 16.61
CA ALA A 135 2.50 0.89 16.74
C ALA A 135 2.04 0.40 15.36
N CYS A 136 2.96 -0.17 14.58
CA CYS A 136 2.69 -0.80 13.29
C CYS A 136 1.85 -2.07 13.54
N LEU A 137 0.80 -2.25 12.75
CA LEU A 137 -0.04 -3.43 12.83
C LEU A 137 0.78 -4.66 12.41
N PRO A 138 0.78 -5.76 13.20
CA PRO A 138 1.45 -6.98 12.80
C PRO A 138 0.76 -7.59 11.57
N ILE A 139 1.55 -8.20 10.69
CA ILE A 139 1.10 -8.88 9.46
C ILE A 139 0.51 -10.26 9.82
N HIS A 140 -0.48 -10.28 10.72
CA HIS A 140 -0.99 -11.42 11.50
C HIS A 140 -0.21 -11.69 12.81
N PRO A 141 -0.90 -11.83 13.96
CA PRO A 141 -0.37 -12.60 15.07
C PRO A 141 -0.50 -14.09 14.72
N GLU A 142 0.41 -14.91 15.23
CA GLU A 142 0.14 -16.35 15.36
C GLU A 142 -1.16 -16.61 16.12
#